data_AF-A0A523N134-F1
#
_entry.id   AF-A0A523N134-F1
#
_cell.length_a   1.000
_cell.length_b   1.000
_cell.length_c   1.000
_cell.angle_alpha   90.00
_cell.angle_beta   90.00
_cell.angle_gamma   90.00
#
_symmetry.space_group_name_H-M   'P 1'
#
loop_
_entity.id
_entity.type
_entity.pdbx_description
1 polymer ?
#
loop_
_entity_poly.entity_id
_entity_poly.type
_entity_poly.pdbx_seq_one_letter_code
_entity_poly.pdbx_strand_id
1 'polypeptide(L)'
;MSTNKSYALGVHYEKFIADQVAQGRFNNASEVVRAGLRILEDYETRMKELRSLIDQGDAAVSSGRVKSYASADELTADIVKRSKDPSSPNG
;
A
#
# COMPACT_ATOMS: atom_id res chain seq x y z
N MET A 1 29.58 0.12 1.07
CA MET A 1 30.06 1.52 0.97
C MET A 1 28.89 2.39 0.55
N SER A 2 28.59 3.46 1.28
CA SER A 2 27.52 4.40 0.90
C SER A 2 28.02 5.30 -0.23
N THR A 3 27.36 5.28 -1.39
CA THR A 3 27.69 6.17 -2.51
C THR A 3 27.02 7.53 -2.30
N ASN A 4 27.81 8.60 -2.16
CA ASN A 4 27.27 9.96 -2.18
C ASN A 4 26.83 10.32 -3.60
N LYS A 5 25.55 10.66 -3.77
CA LYS A 5 24.96 11.15 -5.03
C LYS A 5 24.33 12.50 -4.77
N SER A 6 24.57 13.46 -5.67
CA SER A 6 23.97 14.79 -5.62
C SER A 6 22.86 14.89 -6.66
N TYR A 7 21.76 15.54 -6.29
CA TYR A 7 20.59 15.75 -7.15
C TYR A 7 20.15 17.21 -7.05
N ALA A 8 19.76 17.80 -8.17
CA ALA A 8 19.11 19.11 -8.18
C ALA A 8 17.63 18.95 -7.85
N LEU A 9 17.17 19.58 -6.78
CA LEU A 9 15.77 19.50 -6.32
C LEU A 9 14.95 20.71 -6.77
N GLY A 10 15.62 21.83 -7.03
CA GLY A 10 14.97 23.07 -7.44
C GLY A 10 14.50 23.89 -6.24
N VAL A 11 14.28 25.19 -6.51
CA VAL A 11 14.08 26.23 -5.49
C VAL A 11 12.97 25.90 -4.49
N HIS A 12 11.86 25.34 -4.96
CA HIS A 12 10.72 25.00 -4.10
C HIS A 12 11.09 23.97 -3.02
N TYR A 13 11.68 22.84 -3.42
CA TYR A 13 12.03 21.76 -2.50
C TYR A 13 13.25 22.09 -1.65
N GLU A 14 14.21 22.85 -2.19
CA GLU A 14 15.34 23.36 -1.41
C GLU A 14 14.85 24.27 -0.27
N LYS A 15 13.91 25.18 -0.54
CA LYS A 15 13.28 26.00 0.49
C LYS A 15 12.53 25.16 1.52
N PHE A 16 11.72 24.21 1.07
CA PHE A 16 10.99 23.30 1.97
C PHE A 16 11.96 22.56 2.92
N ILE A 17 13.04 21.99 2.38
CA ILE A 17 14.05 21.27 3.17
C ILE A 17 14.72 22.20 4.17
N ALA A 18 15.12 23.41 3.74
CA ALA A 18 15.71 24.40 4.62
C ALA A 18 14.77 24.79 5.77
N ASP A 19 13.49 25.02 5.48
CA ASP A 19 12.47 25.36 6.48
C ASP A 19 12.28 24.19 7.48
N GLN A 20 12.27 22.92 7.02
CA GLN A 20 12.17 21.75 7.90
C GLN A 20 13.36 21.59 8.85
N VAL A 21 14.58 21.87 8.38
CA VAL A 21 15.79 21.83 9.22
C VAL A 21 15.84 23.02 10.18
N ALA A 22 15.50 24.23 9.72
CA ALA A 22 15.46 25.43 10.55
C ALA A 22 14.45 25.33 11.70
N GLN A 23 13.34 24.61 11.50
CA GLN A 23 12.36 24.31 12.53
C GLN A 23 12.82 23.23 13.54
N GLY A 24 14.00 22.64 13.35
CA GLY A 24 14.54 21.59 14.20
C GLY A 24 13.85 20.24 14.06
N ARG A 25 12.96 20.06 13.06
CA ARG A 25 12.28 18.77 12.82
C ARG A 25 13.25 17.70 12.31
N PHE A 26 14.30 18.12 11.60
CA PHE A 26 15.35 17.24 11.08
C PHE A 26 16.72 17.89 11.29
N ASN A 27 17.75 17.06 11.48
CA ASN A 27 19.11 17.56 11.75
C ASN A 27 19.84 17.99 10.48
N ASN A 28 19.45 17.47 9.31
CA ASN A 28 20.08 17.76 8.03
C ASN A 28 19.14 17.47 6.85
N ALA A 29 19.48 18.03 5.69
CA ALA A 29 18.74 17.85 4.45
C ALA A 29 18.57 16.37 4.05
N SER A 30 19.60 15.55 4.25
CA SER A 30 19.58 14.14 3.89
C SER A 30 18.54 13.35 4.69
N GLU A 31 18.24 13.74 5.93
CA GLU A 31 17.14 13.14 6.71
C GLU A 31 15.77 13.49 6.15
N VAL A 32 15.56 14.75 5.75
CA VAL A 32 14.31 15.19 5.11
C VAL A 32 14.06 14.40 3.83
N VAL A 33 15.08 14.28 2.98
CA VAL A 33 15.00 13.54 1.72
C VAL A 33 14.71 12.05 1.98
N ARG A 34 15.39 11.42 2.93
CA ARG A 34 15.12 10.01 3.29
C ARG A 34 13.70 9.81 3.84
N ALA A 35 13.20 10.75 4.64
CA ALA A 35 11.82 10.68 5.13
C ALA A 35 10.81 10.75 3.98
N GLY A 36 11.02 11.67 3.02
CA GLY A 36 10.20 11.77 1.82
C GLY A 36 10.24 10.50 0.97
N LEU A 37 11.43 9.94 0.74
CA LEU A 37 11.60 8.69 -0.02
C LEU A 37 10.94 7.49 0.66
N ARG A 38 10.98 7.40 2.00
CA ARG A 38 10.31 6.32 2.74
C ARG A 38 8.80 6.36 2.53
N ILE A 39 8.19 7.55 2.58
CA ILE A 39 6.75 7.72 2.33
C ILE A 39 6.39 7.31 0.89
N LEU A 40 7.24 7.68 -0.07
CA LEU A 40 7.06 7.27 -1.47
C LEU A 40 7.16 5.76 -1.65
N GLU A 41 8.15 5.12 -1.03
CA GLU A 41 8.34 3.67 -1.05
C GLU A 41 7.13 2.92 -0.43
N ASP A 42 6.64 3.38 0.71
CA ASP A 42 5.45 2.81 1.36
C ASP A 42 4.19 2.96 0.51
N TYR A 43 4.06 4.08 -0.22
CA TYR A 43 2.96 4.29 -1.15
C TYR A 43 3.05 3.35 -2.35
N GLU A 44 4.21 3.27 -3.01
CA GLU A 44 4.41 2.41 -4.18
C GLU A 44 4.24 0.93 -3.83
N THR A 45 4.71 0.52 -2.65
CA THR A 45 4.53 -0.85 -2.14
C THR A 45 3.05 -1.20 -1.99
N ARG A 46 2.27 -0.35 -1.31
CA ARG A 46 0.83 -0.55 -1.13
C ARG A 46 0.08 -0.53 -2.45
N MET A 47 0.46 0.37 -3.37
CA MET A 47 -0.16 0.44 -4.69
C MET A 47 0.11 -0.80 -5.53
N LYS A 48 1.32 -1.35 -5.45
CA LYS A 48 1.68 -2.60 -6.13
C LYS A 48 0.89 -3.78 -5.58
N GLU A 49 0.77 -3.87 -4.26
CA GLU A 49 -0.03 -4.91 -3.59
C GLU A 49 -1.51 -4.82 -3.99
N LEU A 50 -2.10 -3.62 -3.94
CA LEU A 50 -3.49 -3.41 -4.32
C LEU A 50 -3.74 -3.82 -5.78
N ARG A 51 -2.87 -3.41 -6.70
CA ARG A 51 -2.97 -3.82 -8.12
C ARG A 51 -2.92 -5.35 -8.25
N SER A 52 -2.00 -6.00 -7.55
CA SER A 52 -1.90 -7.46 -7.56
C SER A 52 -3.15 -8.15 -7.01
N LEU A 53 -3.77 -7.62 -5.96
CA LEU A 53 -5.01 -8.17 -5.40
C LEU A 53 -6.19 -8.00 -6.37
N ILE A 54 -6.26 -6.88 -7.08
CA ILE A 54 -7.26 -6.65 -8.13
C ILE A 54 -7.06 -7.66 -9.26
N ASP A 55 -5.84 -7.81 -9.77
CA ASP A 55 -5.53 -8.77 -10.84
C ASP A 55 -5.89 -10.21 -10.44
N GLN A 56 -5.64 -10.59 -9.18
CA GLN A 56 -6.04 -11.89 -8.64
C GLN A 56 -7.56 -12.06 -8.57
N GLY A 57 -8.28 -10.99 -8.18
CA GLY A 57 -9.74 -10.96 -8.18
C GLY A 57 -10.33 -11.11 -9.58
N ASP A 58 -9.82 -10.35 -10.55
CA ASP A 58 -10.25 -10.42 -11.95
C ASP A 58 -9.99 -11.80 -12.58
N ALA A 59 -8.85 -12.41 -12.25
CA ALA A 59 -8.54 -13.77 -12.64
C ALA A 59 -9.48 -14.81 -11.98
N ALA A 60 -9.87 -14.59 -10.71
CA ALA A 60 -10.85 -15.44 -10.03
C ALA A 60 -12.22 -15.36 -10.70
N VAL A 61 -12.68 -14.15 -11.02
CA VAL A 61 -13.93 -13.91 -11.74
C VAL A 61 -13.90 -14.58 -13.12
N SER A 62 -12.83 -14.37 -13.88
CA SER A 62 -12.68 -14.93 -15.24
C SER A 62 -12.59 -16.47 -15.23
N SER A 63 -12.09 -17.07 -14.16
CA SER A 63 -12.03 -18.53 -13.98
C SER A 63 -13.30 -19.12 -13.35
N GLY A 64 -14.34 -18.32 -13.12
CA GLY A 64 -15.60 -18.76 -12.53
C GLY A 64 -15.52 -19.07 -11.03
N ARG A 65 -14.44 -18.67 -10.34
CA ARG A 65 -14.28 -18.77 -8.88
C ARG A 65 -15.05 -17.65 -8.18
N VAL A 66 -16.35 -17.60 -8.43
CA VAL A 66 -17.28 -16.61 -7.90
C VAL A 66 -18.46 -17.32 -7.25
N LYS A 67 -18.97 -16.75 -6.16
CA LYS A 67 -20.18 -17.24 -5.50
C LYS A 67 -21.22 -16.14 -5.55
N SER A 68 -22.33 -16.43 -6.23
CA SER A 68 -23.50 -15.57 -6.25
C SER A 68 -24.39 -15.89 -5.04
N TYR A 69 -24.98 -14.86 -4.46
CA TYR A 69 -25.96 -14.97 -3.38
C TYR A 69 -27.25 -14.29 -3.84
N ALA A 70 -28.40 -14.93 -3.62
CA ALA A 70 -29.67 -14.36 -4.02
C ALA A 70 -30.14 -13.25 -3.07
N SER A 71 -29.60 -13.21 -1.84
CA SER A 71 -29.88 -12.18 -0.84
C SER A 71 -28.71 -11.92 0.11
N ALA A 72 -28.75 -10.78 0.80
CA ALA A 72 -27.80 -10.46 1.87
C ALA A 72 -27.88 -11.44 3.05
N ASP A 73 -29.05 -12.01 3.31
CA ASP A 73 -29.27 -13.00 4.37
C ASP A 73 -28.54 -14.32 4.06
N GLU A 74 -28.58 -14.77 2.80
CA GLU A 74 -27.83 -15.95 2.35
C GLU A 74 -26.32 -15.75 2.46
N LEU A 75 -25.82 -14.57 2.07
CA LEU A 75 -24.41 -14.22 2.24
C LEU A 75 -24.02 -14.25 3.73
N THR A 76 -24.84 -13.64 4.58
CA THR A 76 -24.59 -13.57 6.03
C THR A 76 -24.59 -14.96 6.66
N ALA A 77 -25.57 -15.81 6.31
CA ALA A 77 -25.65 -17.19 6.78
C ALA A 77 -24.41 -18.00 6.37
N ASP A 78 -23.91 -17.81 5.16
CA ASP A 78 -22.71 -18.48 4.66
C ASP A 78 -21.44 -18.04 5.40
N ILE A 79 -21.27 -16.74 5.67
CA ILE A 79 -20.15 -16.20 6.46
C ILE A 79 -20.15 -16.79 7.88
N VAL A 80 -21.32 -16.81 8.54
CA VAL A 80 -21.47 -17.38 9.90
C VAL A 80 -21.21 -18.88 9.92
N LYS A 81 -21.55 -19.60 8.84
CA LYS A 81 -21.26 -21.02 8.72
C LYS A 81 -19.74 -21.26 8.59
N ARG A 82 -19.05 -20.50 7.74
CA ARG A 82 -17.59 -20.63 7.54
C ARG A 82 -16.78 -20.30 8.80
N SER A 83 -17.21 -19.35 9.61
CA SER A 83 -16.49 -19.01 10.86
C SER A 83 -16.57 -20.11 11.92
N LYS A 84 -17.57 -21.00 11.84
CA LYS A 84 -17.76 -22.13 12.77
C LYS A 84 -17.10 -23.43 12.30
N ASP A 85 -16.63 -23.50 11.05
CA ASP A 85 -15.99 -24.68 10.49
C ASP A 85 -14.68 -24.30 9.76
N PRO A 86 -13.53 -24.30 10.48
CA PRO A 86 -12.25 -23.86 9.91
C PRO A 86 -11.64 -24.85 8.91
N SER A 87 -12.29 -25.99 8.65
CA SER A 87 -11.75 -27.08 7.84
C SER A 87 -12.17 -27.06 6.37
N SER A 88 -13.01 -26.13 5.94
CA SER A 88 -13.50 -26.10 4.56
C SER A 88 -12.51 -25.35 3.63
N PRO A 89 -11.76 -26.05 2.77
CA PRO A 89 -10.83 -25.42 1.83
C PRO A 89 -11.63 -24.76 0.70
N ASN A 90 -11.09 -23.66 0.16
CA ASN A 90 -11.56 -22.92 -1.01
C ASN A 90 -12.28 -23.79 -2.08
N GLY A 91 -13.46 -23.33 -2.50
CA GLY A 91 -13.93 -23.50 -3.88
C GLY A 91 -13.41 -22.37 -4.76
#